data_AF-A0A9P6Z8Q8-F1
#
_entry.id   AF-A0A9P6Z8Q8-F1
#
_cell.length_a   1.000
_cell.length_b   1.000
_cell.length_c   1.000
_cell.angle_alpha   90.00
_cell.angle_beta   90.00
_cell.angle_gamma   90.00
#
_symmetry.space_group_name_H-M   'P 1'
#
loop_
_entity.id
_entity.type
_entity.pdbx_description
1 polymer ?
#
loop_
_entity_poly.entity_id
_entity_poly.type
_entity_poly.pdbx_seq_one_letter_code
_entity_poly.pdbx_strand_id
1 'polypeptide(L)'
;MSWIQREIRLNPRGRGCHLVHREIVNQVPELNSFKIGMANVFLQHTSASLMINENADPNVQKDMEMGLNKIVPESFPYVHTAEGPDDMPGHLKSGIVGVSINVPITEGRLNLGTWQG
;
A
#
# COMPACT_ATOMS: atom_id res chain seq x y z
N MET A 1 7.96 -5.92 26.75
CA MET A 1 8.05 -5.83 25.29
C MET A 1 6.63 -5.71 24.77
N SER A 2 6.19 -4.51 24.39
CA SER A 2 4.80 -4.30 23.97
C SER A 2 4.69 -4.48 22.47
N TRP A 3 3.92 -5.48 22.04
CA TRP A 3 3.38 -5.54 20.69
C TRP A 3 2.00 -4.91 20.71
N ILE A 4 1.71 -4.07 19.73
CA ILE A 4 0.38 -3.48 19.54
C ILE A 4 -0.10 -3.92 18.16
N GLN A 5 -1.32 -4.43 18.11
CA GLN A 5 -1.99 -4.81 16.88
C GLN A 5 -3.33 -4.07 16.82
N ARG A 6 -3.61 -3.48 15.66
CA ARG A 6 -4.87 -2.78 15.41
C ARG A 6 -5.30 -3.02 13.97
N GLU A 7 -6.59 -3.28 13.80
CA GLU A 7 -7.25 -3.17 12.50
C GLU A 7 -7.57 -1.70 12.24
N ILE A 8 -7.20 -1.21 11.06
CA ILE A 8 -7.50 0.14 10.58
C ILE A 8 -8.29 0.03 9.28
N ARG A 9 -9.06 1.06 8.95
CA ARG A 9 -9.86 1.09 7.71
C ARG A 9 -9.44 2.27 6.85
N LEU A 10 -9.12 1.99 5.59
CA LEU A 10 -8.87 3.02 4.60
C LEU A 10 -10.18 3.40 3.92
N ASN A 11 -10.32 4.66 3.57
CA ASN A 11 -11.43 5.15 2.77
C ASN A 11 -11.42 4.45 1.39
N PRO A 12 -12.59 4.12 0.85
CA PRO A 12 -12.69 3.53 -0.47
C PRO A 12 -12.17 4.50 -1.52
N ARG A 13 -11.45 3.97 -2.51
CA ARG A 13 -10.88 4.73 -3.62
C ARG A 13 -11.15 3.99 -4.92
N GLY A 14 -11.29 4.73 -6.00
CA GLY A 14 -11.35 4.13 -7.34
C GLY A 14 -10.01 3.48 -7.72
N ARG A 15 -9.99 2.79 -8.87
CA ARG A 15 -8.75 2.23 -9.44
C ARG A 15 -7.67 3.32 -9.55
N GLY A 16 -6.45 2.97 -9.17
CA GLY A 16 -5.28 3.85 -9.28
C GLY A 16 -4.29 3.65 -8.13
N CYS A 17 -3.21 4.41 -8.15
CA CYS A 17 -2.27 4.50 -7.03
C CYS A 17 -2.63 5.70 -6.16
N HIS A 18 -2.66 5.51 -4.84
CA HIS A 18 -3.13 6.53 -3.90
C HIS A 18 -2.23 6.62 -2.68
N LEU A 19 -1.98 7.83 -2.22
CA LEU A 19 -1.28 8.04 -0.95
C LEU A 19 -2.21 7.73 0.24
N VAL A 20 -1.75 6.83 1.11
CA VAL A 20 -2.49 6.39 2.32
C VAL A 20 -1.73 6.65 3.61
N HIS A 21 -0.49 7.18 3.54
CA HIS A 21 0.40 7.38 4.69
C HIS A 21 -0.27 8.07 5.88
N ARG A 22 -0.84 9.27 5.66
CA ARG A 22 -1.45 10.07 6.73
C ARG A 22 -2.68 9.37 7.33
N GLU A 23 -3.46 8.71 6.48
CA GLU A 23 -4.65 7.98 6.91
C GLU A 23 -4.30 6.79 7.82
N ILE A 24 -3.21 6.09 7.52
CA ILE A 24 -2.68 5.01 8.35
C ILE A 24 -2.17 5.57 9.68
N VAL A 25 -1.27 6.55 9.65
CA VAL A 25 -0.64 7.11 10.87
C VAL A 25 -1.69 7.70 11.82
N ASN A 26 -2.70 8.40 11.29
CA ASN A 26 -3.76 8.98 12.11
C ASN A 26 -4.62 7.95 12.85
N GLN A 27 -4.65 6.70 12.39
CA GLN A 27 -5.39 5.60 13.03
C GLN A 27 -4.55 4.80 14.04
N VAL A 28 -3.26 5.12 14.18
CA VAL A 28 -2.32 4.43 15.07
C VAL A 28 -1.63 5.43 16.02
N PRO A 29 -2.37 6.13 16.91
CA PRO A 29 -1.79 7.06 17.89
C PRO A 29 -0.79 6.40 18.86
N GLU A 30 -0.86 5.08 19.04
CA GLU A 30 0.06 4.28 19.85
C GLU A 30 1.48 4.30 19.32
N LEU A 31 1.68 4.64 18.04
CA LEU A 31 3.00 4.80 17.44
C LEU A 31 3.90 5.69 18.32
N ASN A 32 3.32 6.76 18.89
CA ASN A 32 4.01 7.71 19.76
C ASN A 32 4.58 7.10 21.06
N SER A 33 4.12 5.92 21.46
CA SER A 33 4.62 5.21 22.66
C SER A 33 5.92 4.43 22.40
N PHE A 34 6.32 4.26 21.14
CA PHE A 34 7.49 3.47 20.76
C PHE A 34 8.72 4.34 20.53
N LYS A 35 9.77 4.13 21.34
CA LYS A 35 11.08 4.75 21.10
C LYS A 35 11.80 4.12 19.91
N ILE A 36 11.82 2.78 19.84
CA ILE A 36 12.42 1.97 18.77
C ILE A 36 11.49 0.78 18.54
N GLY A 37 11.24 0.41 17.28
CA GLY A 37 10.39 -0.72 16.95
C GLY A 37 10.30 -1.02 15.46
N MET A 38 9.33 -1.87 15.11
CA MET A 38 8.99 -2.20 13.73
C MET A 38 7.46 -2.10 13.57
N ALA A 39 7.02 -1.40 12.54
CA ALA A 39 5.63 -1.35 12.12
C ALA A 39 5.45 -2.29 10.91
N ASN A 40 4.71 -3.37 11.10
CA ASN A 40 4.17 -4.12 9.97
C ASN A 40 2.80 -3.54 9.59
N VAL A 41 2.60 -3.26 8.31
CA VAL A 41 1.27 -2.91 7.77
C VAL A 41 0.89 -3.97 6.76
N PHE A 42 -0.15 -4.74 7.10
CA PHE A 42 -0.66 -5.82 6.28
C PHE A 42 -2.04 -5.45 5.71
N LEU A 43 -2.19 -5.53 4.40
CA LEU A 43 -3.44 -5.29 3.70
C LEU A 43 -4.23 -6.59 3.54
N GLN A 44 -5.46 -6.61 4.05
CA GLN A 44 -6.36 -7.76 3.96
C GLN A 44 -7.17 -7.76 2.65
N HIS A 45 -6.48 -7.70 1.52
CA HIS A 45 -7.09 -7.75 0.18
C HIS A 45 -6.20 -8.54 -0.79
N THR A 46 -6.81 -9.16 -1.79
CA THR A 46 -6.13 -9.97 -2.81
C THR A 46 -5.96 -9.28 -4.15
N SER A 47 -6.67 -8.18 -4.40
CA SER A 47 -6.65 -7.38 -5.64
C SER A 47 -6.14 -5.95 -5.43
N ALA A 48 -5.58 -5.67 -4.25
CA ALA A 48 -4.96 -4.41 -3.88
C ALA A 48 -3.60 -4.69 -3.23
N SER A 49 -2.73 -3.67 -3.17
CA SER A 49 -1.35 -3.79 -2.68
C SER A 49 -0.88 -2.56 -1.92
N LEU A 50 0.19 -2.73 -1.14
CA LEU A 50 0.88 -1.65 -0.45
C LEU A 50 2.32 -1.58 -0.95
N MET A 51 2.80 -0.37 -1.19
CA MET A 51 4.19 -0.11 -1.55
C MET A 51 4.67 1.16 -0.85
N ILE A 52 5.99 1.26 -0.67
CA ILE A 52 6.65 2.50 -0.29
C ILE A 52 7.30 3.06 -1.55
N ASN A 53 7.00 4.32 -1.88
CA ASN A 53 7.54 4.97 -3.07
C ASN A 53 7.76 6.46 -2.81
N GLU A 54 8.21 7.21 -3.83
CA GLU A 54 8.31 8.65 -3.78
C GLU A 54 6.94 9.32 -3.57
N ASN A 55 6.89 10.23 -2.59
CA ASN A 55 5.71 10.98 -2.19
C ASN A 55 5.93 12.52 -2.30
N ALA A 56 6.84 12.94 -3.16
CA ALA A 56 7.11 14.36 -3.40
C ALA A 56 6.27 14.89 -4.57
N ASP A 57 6.28 14.17 -5.68
CA ASP A 57 5.57 14.53 -6.91
C ASP A 57 4.27 13.71 -7.05
N PRO A 58 3.08 14.36 -7.13
CA PRO A 58 1.83 13.66 -7.38
C PRO A 58 1.79 12.90 -8.71
N ASN A 59 2.68 13.19 -9.67
CA ASN A 59 2.79 12.45 -10.93
C ASN A 59 3.29 11.02 -10.74
N VAL A 60 4.04 10.72 -9.66
CA VAL A 60 4.51 9.36 -9.37
C VAL A 60 3.33 8.38 -9.29
N GLN A 61 2.20 8.79 -8.72
CA GLN A 61 0.99 7.96 -8.64
C GLN A 61 0.44 7.63 -10.03
N LYS A 62 0.43 8.61 -10.94
CA LYS A 62 -0.03 8.41 -12.33
C LYS A 62 0.92 7.52 -13.10
N ASP A 63 2.22 7.75 -12.98
CA ASP A 63 3.25 6.97 -13.68
C ASP A 63 3.27 5.52 -13.20
N MET A 64 3.10 5.29 -11.90
CA MET A 64 2.96 3.96 -11.33
C MET A 64 1.71 3.24 -11.83
N GLU A 65 0.56 3.92 -11.88
CA GLU A 65 -0.66 3.33 -12.47
C GLU A 65 -0.44 2.98 -13.95
N MET A 66 0.12 3.89 -14.74
CA MET A 66 0.41 3.65 -16.16
C MET A 66 1.39 2.49 -16.35
N GLY A 67 2.47 2.44 -15.57
CA GLY A 67 3.46 1.37 -15.60
C GLY A 67 2.87 0.01 -15.23
N LEU A 68 2.10 -0.05 -14.16
CA LEU A 68 1.42 -1.29 -13.73
C LEU A 68 0.40 -1.76 -14.78
N ASN A 69 -0.35 -0.85 -15.40
CA ASN A 69 -1.28 -1.19 -16.50
C ASN A 69 -0.55 -1.64 -17.76
N LYS A 70 0.69 -1.18 -17.99
CA LYS A 70 1.52 -1.65 -19.10
C LYS A 70 2.10 -3.05 -18.86
N ILE A 71 2.52 -3.33 -17.63
CA ILE A 71 3.09 -4.63 -17.23
C ILE A 71 1.98 -5.70 -17.11
N VAL A 72 0.83 -5.30 -16.58
CA VAL A 72 -0.34 -6.17 -16.33
C VAL A 72 -1.56 -5.58 -17.06
N PRO A 73 -1.63 -5.72 -18.39
CA PRO A 73 -2.69 -5.12 -19.19
C PRO A 73 -3.99 -5.90 -19.08
N GLU A 74 -5.12 -5.19 -18.91
CA GLU A 74 -6.47 -5.79 -18.88
C GLU A 74 -6.81 -6.56 -20.17
N SER A 75 -6.15 -6.24 -21.29
CA SER A 75 -6.34 -6.93 -22.57
C SER A 75 -5.63 -8.28 -22.69
N PHE A 76 -4.79 -8.66 -21.72
CA PHE A 76 -4.17 -9.98 -21.73
C PHE A 76 -5.26 -11.06 -21.55
N PRO A 77 -5.18 -12.21 -22.23
CA PRO A 77 -6.23 -13.23 -22.20
C PRO A 77 -6.21 -14.02 -20.89
N TYR A 78 -6.58 -13.38 -19.78
CA TYR A 78 -6.70 -14.00 -18.47
C TYR A 78 -7.88 -14.97 -18.43
N VAL A 79 -7.70 -16.08 -17.72
CA VAL A 79 -8.76 -17.08 -17.51
C VAL A 79 -9.72 -16.65 -16.40
N HIS A 80 -9.22 -15.98 -15.37
CA HIS A 80 -10.02 -15.47 -14.26
C HIS A 80 -10.58 -14.09 -14.60
N THR A 81 -11.86 -14.03 -14.95
CA THR A 81 -12.54 -12.79 -15.41
C THR A 81 -13.97 -12.69 -14.86
N ALA A 82 -14.24 -13.40 -13.76
CA ALA A 82 -15.59 -13.56 -13.24
C ALA A 82 -16.14 -12.23 -12.68
N GLU A 83 -15.26 -11.35 -12.20
CA GLU A 83 -15.62 -10.06 -11.60
C GLU A 83 -15.46 -8.87 -12.56
N GLY A 84 -15.01 -9.10 -13.80
CA GLY A 84 -14.81 -8.06 -14.81
C GLY A 84 -13.43 -8.11 -15.49
N PRO A 85 -13.16 -7.17 -16.40
CA PRO A 85 -11.88 -7.11 -17.12
C PRO A 85 -10.68 -6.76 -16.22
N ASP A 86 -10.90 -6.17 -15.05
CA ASP A 86 -9.88 -5.75 -14.08
C ASP A 86 -9.62 -6.76 -12.95
N ASP A 87 -10.42 -7.83 -12.88
CA ASP A 87 -10.37 -8.92 -11.89
C ASP A 87 -8.96 -9.53 -11.73
N MET A 88 -8.53 -10.37 -12.67
CA MET A 88 -7.20 -10.97 -12.65
C MET A 88 -6.04 -9.96 -12.75
N PRO A 89 -6.13 -8.86 -13.53
CA PRO A 89 -5.11 -7.81 -13.48
C PRO A 89 -4.88 -7.25 -12.07
N GLY A 90 -5.93 -7.03 -11.29
CA GLY A 90 -5.84 -6.57 -9.90
C GLY A 90 -5.08 -7.58 -9.03
N HIS A 91 -5.43 -8.86 -9.14
CA HIS A 91 -4.74 -9.95 -8.44
C HIS A 91 -3.27 -10.07 -8.82
N LEU A 92 -2.93 -9.97 -10.10
CA LEU A 92 -1.55 -10.08 -10.56
C LEU A 92 -0.71 -8.87 -10.14
N LYS A 93 -1.25 -7.65 -10.22
CA LYS A 93 -0.59 -6.44 -9.67
C LYS A 93 -0.36 -6.59 -8.17
N SER A 94 -1.34 -7.08 -7.42
CA SER A 94 -1.22 -7.34 -5.99
C SER A 94 -0.09 -8.35 -5.69
N GLY A 95 -0.02 -9.45 -6.45
CA GLY A 95 1.04 -10.45 -6.30
C GLY A 95 2.44 -9.94 -6.61
N ILE A 96 2.58 -9.01 -7.56
CA ILE A 96 3.87 -8.39 -7.91
C ILE A 96 4.32 -7.38 -6.86
N VAL A 97 3.41 -6.51 -6.40
CA VAL A 97 3.74 -5.40 -5.49
C VAL A 97 3.80 -5.87 -4.04
N GLY A 98 2.88 -6.75 -3.64
CA GLY A 98 2.76 -7.28 -2.30
C GLY A 98 1.73 -6.53 -1.43
N VAL A 99 1.32 -7.22 -0.37
CA VAL A 99 0.28 -6.75 0.57
C VAL A 99 0.84 -6.37 1.95
N SER A 100 2.15 -6.49 2.15
CA SER A 100 2.78 -6.32 3.46
C SER A 100 4.03 -5.46 3.34
N ILE A 101 4.12 -4.42 4.17
CA ILE A 101 5.31 -3.59 4.29
C ILE A 101 5.79 -3.59 5.75
N ASN A 102 7.11 -3.54 5.94
CA ASN A 102 7.76 -3.45 7.24
C ASN A 102 8.58 -2.17 7.31
N VAL A 103 8.25 -1.30 8.26
CA VAL A 103 8.86 0.03 8.40
C VAL A 103 9.44 0.19 9.82
N PRO A 104 10.72 0.56 9.96
CA PRO A 104 11.29 0.80 11.29
C PRO A 104 10.59 1.97 11.98
N ILE A 105 10.55 1.94 13.32
CA ILE A 105 10.00 3.02 14.15
C ILE A 105 11.15 3.69 14.90
N THR A 106 11.17 5.03 14.94
CA THR A 106 12.15 5.80 15.72
C THR A 106 11.46 7.03 16.32
N GLU A 107 11.56 7.16 17.66
CA GLU A 107 11.00 8.28 18.44
C GLU A 107 9.54 8.59 18.07
N GLY A 108 8.71 7.54 18.09
CA GLY A 108 7.27 7.64 17.86
C GLY A 108 6.84 7.84 16.41
N ARG A 109 7.75 7.66 15.43
CA ARG A 109 7.46 7.89 14.01
C ARG A 109 7.92 6.74 13.14
N LEU A 110 7.23 6.54 12.01
CA LEU A 110 7.71 5.69 10.93
C LEU A 110 9.02 6.29 10.39
N ASN A 111 10.09 5.50 10.40
CA ASN A 111 11.43 5.93 10.00
C ASN A 111 11.60 5.68 8.50
N LEU A 112 10.96 6.54 7.72
CA LEU A 112 11.02 6.59 6.25
C LEU A 112 12.08 7.60 5.80
N GLY A 113 12.66 7.36 4.62
CA GLY A 113 13.48 8.36 3.94
C GLY A 113 12.67 9.59 3.57
N THR A 114 13.35 10.71 3.31
CA THR A 114 12.73 12.04 3.02
C THR A 114 11.61 11.98 1.99
N TRP A 115 11.77 11.14 0.98
CA TRP A 115 10.84 11.03 -0.14
C TRP A 115 9.89 9.84 -0.03
N GLN A 116 10.07 8.96 0.95
CA GLN A 116 9.26 7.75 1.07
C GLN A 116 7.91 8.04 1.73
N GLY A 117 6.82 7.56 1.13
CA GLY A 117 5.46 7.62 1.66
C GLY A 117 4.64 6.37 1.37
#